data_AF-A0A834RCD1-F1
#
_entry.id   AF-A0A834RCD1-F1
#
_cell.length_a   1.000
_cell.length_b   1.000
_cell.length_c   1.000
_cell.angle_alpha   90.00
_cell.angle_beta   90.00
_cell.angle_gamma   90.00
#
_symmetry.space_group_name_H-M   'P 1'
#
loop_
_entity.id
_entity.type
_entity.pdbx_description
1 polymer ?
#
loop_
_entity_poly.entity_id
_entity_poly.type
_entity_poly.pdbx_seq_one_letter_code
_entity_poly.pdbx_strand_id
1 'polypeptide(L)'
;MDKLICSTRFHTIIKPLISNNLLNNHPNCHTNLFVFSKKFSTSSKKPFEDLDENAKKTLGIVYDKKPFKYHCLEGKAYFWCSCGYSHKQPFCDGTHKDPHLKIDLKPLRFDCKESKEYWFCNCKQTKHAPFCDGTHRQEKIQLGPSIIRDHNSPPLVIEKIKKK
;
A
#
# COMPACT_ATOMS: atom_id res chain seq x y z
N MET A 1 -63.77 4.81 2.31
CA MET A 1 -63.49 3.38 2.12
C MET A 1 -62.01 3.11 2.25
N ASP A 2 -61.46 2.71 3.38
CA ASP A 2 -61.55 3.18 4.76
C ASP A 2 -60.24 2.77 5.43
N LYS A 3 -59.79 3.62 6.35
CA LYS A 3 -58.61 3.44 7.22
C LYS A 3 -58.81 2.27 8.17
N LEU A 4 -57.73 1.64 8.64
CA LEU A 4 -57.51 0.97 9.95
C LEU A 4 -56.05 0.45 9.93
N ILE A 5 -55.05 0.82 10.73
CA ILE A 5 -54.84 1.16 12.15
C ILE A 5 -55.39 0.13 13.15
N CYS A 6 -54.48 -0.62 13.78
CA CYS A 6 -54.58 -1.14 15.17
C CYS A 6 -53.17 -1.66 15.55
N SER A 7 -52.34 -1.07 16.42
CA SER A 7 -52.46 -0.62 17.83
C SER A 7 -52.52 -1.74 18.88
N THR A 8 -51.83 -1.48 20.00
CA THR A 8 -51.80 -2.15 21.34
C THR A 8 -50.81 -3.31 21.48
N ARG A 9 -49.68 -3.25 22.21
CA ARG A 9 -49.27 -2.80 23.58
C ARG A 9 -49.84 -3.66 24.74
N PHE A 10 -48.91 -4.34 25.42
CA PHE A 10 -48.85 -4.83 26.82
C PHE A 10 -49.89 -5.84 27.32
N HIS A 11 -49.41 -6.93 27.95
CA HIS A 11 -49.38 -7.16 29.42
C HIS A 11 -48.39 -8.33 29.68
N THR A 12 -47.21 -8.11 30.28
CA THR A 12 -46.87 -8.23 31.72
C THR A 12 -47.13 -9.61 32.32
N ILE A 13 -46.10 -10.25 32.92
CA ILE A 13 -46.06 -10.76 34.32
C ILE A 13 -44.99 -11.88 34.53
N ILE A 14 -43.97 -11.51 35.31
CA ILE A 14 -43.31 -12.24 36.41
C ILE A 14 -42.20 -13.29 36.13
N LYS A 15 -40.98 -12.91 36.57
CA LYS A 15 -39.78 -13.72 36.93
C LYS A 15 -40.06 -14.50 38.24
N PRO A 16 -39.35 -15.60 38.60
CA PRO A 16 -38.05 -15.49 39.29
C PRO A 16 -37.08 -16.68 39.04
N LEU A 17 -35.76 -16.42 38.97
CA LEU A 17 -34.71 -16.71 39.97
C LEU A 17 -34.27 -18.19 40.10
N ILE A 18 -33.00 -18.31 40.50
CA ILE A 18 -32.33 -19.46 41.14
C ILE A 18 -31.74 -20.46 40.15
N SER A 19 -30.54 -21.02 40.30
CA SER A 19 -29.24 -20.64 40.89
C SER A 19 -28.38 -21.90 40.69
N ASN A 20 -27.10 -21.68 40.39
CA ASN A 20 -25.95 -22.47 40.84
C ASN A 20 -25.77 -23.93 40.40
N ASN A 21 -24.59 -24.13 39.79
CA ASN A 21 -23.53 -25.07 40.15
C ASN A 21 -23.92 -26.50 40.55
N LEU A 22 -23.22 -27.46 39.93
CA LEU A 22 -22.13 -28.24 40.54
C LEU A 22 -21.55 -29.11 39.41
N LEU A 23 -20.30 -28.91 38.99
CA LEU A 23 -19.09 -29.51 39.59
C LEU A 23 -19.23 -31.01 39.83
N ASN A 24 -18.37 -31.80 39.18
CA ASN A 24 -17.47 -32.76 39.82
C ASN A 24 -16.49 -33.26 38.74
N ASN A 25 -15.22 -32.89 38.81
CA ASN A 25 -14.13 -33.52 39.60
C ASN A 25 -13.65 -34.81 38.88
N HIS A 26 -12.39 -35.07 38.55
CA HIS A 26 -11.04 -34.79 39.14
C HIS A 26 -10.00 -35.47 38.17
N PRO A 27 -8.66 -35.63 38.39
CA PRO A 27 -7.68 -35.06 39.34
C PRO A 27 -6.47 -34.31 38.70
N ASN A 28 -5.99 -33.31 39.43
CA ASN A 28 -4.59 -33.07 39.84
C ASN A 28 -3.45 -33.01 38.80
N CYS A 29 -2.95 -31.79 38.54
CA CYS A 29 -1.52 -31.56 38.75
C CYS A 29 -1.27 -30.18 39.38
N HIS A 30 -0.27 -30.18 40.26
CA HIS A 30 0.00 -29.22 41.32
C HIS A 30 0.27 -27.77 40.86
N THR A 31 -0.18 -26.87 41.73
CA THR A 31 0.12 -25.45 41.84
C THR A 31 1.61 -25.13 41.86
N ASN A 32 2.02 -24.11 41.10
CA ASN A 32 2.94 -23.09 41.58
C ASN A 32 2.55 -21.73 41.00
N LEU A 33 2.07 -20.86 41.89
CA LEU A 33 1.72 -19.47 41.66
C LEU A 33 3.01 -18.65 41.48
N PHE A 34 3.38 -18.38 40.23
CA PHE A 34 4.35 -17.32 39.92
C PHE A 34 3.60 -16.10 39.38
N VAL A 35 3.39 -15.12 40.26
CA VAL A 35 2.92 -13.78 39.90
C VAL A 35 4.02 -13.11 39.10
N PHE A 36 3.91 -13.11 37.77
CA PHE A 36 4.77 -12.30 36.91
C PHE A 36 4.09 -10.95 36.67
N SER A 37 4.41 -10.00 37.54
CA SER A 37 4.17 -8.57 37.32
C SER A 37 4.83 -8.15 36.00
N LYS A 38 4.08 -8.12 34.90
CA LYS A 38 4.56 -7.49 33.67
C LYS A 38 4.57 -5.98 33.88
N LYS A 39 5.74 -5.49 34.29
CA LYS A 39 6.09 -4.08 34.34
C LYS A 39 5.82 -3.44 32.97
N PHE A 40 5.07 -2.35 33.02
CA PHE A 40 4.89 -1.42 31.92
C PHE A 40 6.27 -0.86 31.54
N SER A 41 6.73 -1.11 30.33
CA SER A 41 7.88 -0.40 29.76
C SER A 41 7.39 0.40 28.56
N THR A 42 7.16 1.69 28.76
CA THR A 42 7.15 2.68 27.69
C THR A 42 8.52 2.70 27.04
N SER A 43 8.71 1.92 25.98
CA SER A 43 9.93 1.99 25.17
C SER A 43 9.61 2.71 23.89
N SER A 44 9.83 4.02 23.94
CA SER A 44 9.95 4.91 22.81
C SER A 44 11.06 4.38 21.88
N LYS A 45 10.69 3.53 20.92
CA LYS A 45 11.61 3.17 19.83
C LYS A 45 11.47 4.24 18.76
N LYS A 46 12.53 5.06 18.63
CA LYS A 46 12.71 6.03 17.55
C LYS A 46 12.57 5.31 16.20
N PRO A 47 11.75 5.78 15.25
CA PRO A 47 11.73 5.19 13.92
C PRO A 47 12.59 6.05 13.00
N PHE A 48 13.87 5.71 12.88
CA PHE A 48 14.70 5.79 11.67
C PHE A 48 16.17 5.68 12.09
N GLU A 49 16.72 4.48 12.09
CA GLU A 49 18.17 4.33 11.98
C GLU A 49 18.50 2.98 11.33
N ASP A 50 19.49 3.06 10.44
CA ASP A 50 20.30 2.01 9.81
C ASP A 50 19.67 1.25 8.62
N LEU A 51 19.46 1.98 7.52
CA LEU A 51 19.49 1.34 6.20
C LEU A 51 20.96 1.19 5.78
N ASP A 52 21.44 -0.05 5.87
CA ASP A 52 22.64 -0.59 5.22
C ASP A 52 23.01 0.17 3.93
N GLU A 53 24.17 0.84 3.94
CA GLU A 53 24.71 1.58 2.78
C GLU A 53 24.96 0.68 1.55
N ASN A 54 24.88 -0.65 1.71
CA ASN A 54 25.05 -1.62 0.63
C ASN A 54 23.72 -2.24 0.12
N ALA A 55 22.59 -1.91 0.72
CA ALA A 55 21.28 -2.37 0.26
C ALA A 55 20.84 -1.55 -0.97
N LYS A 56 21.29 -1.98 -2.16
CA LYS A 56 20.91 -1.40 -3.45
C LYS A 56 19.39 -1.50 -3.63
N LYS A 57 18.67 -0.40 -3.34
CA LYS A 57 17.21 -0.31 -3.50
C LYS A 57 16.81 -0.62 -4.94
N THR A 58 16.08 -1.72 -5.15
CA THR A 58 15.47 -2.04 -6.45
C THR A 58 14.43 -0.97 -6.78
N LEU A 59 14.66 -0.21 -7.85
CA LEU A 59 13.72 0.79 -8.37
C LEU A 59 13.00 0.22 -9.59
N GLY A 60 11.81 0.76 -9.89
CA GLY A 60 11.05 0.37 -11.08
C GLY A 60 11.73 0.81 -12.37
N ILE A 61 11.27 0.26 -13.48
CA ILE A 61 11.70 0.71 -14.81
C ILE A 61 11.14 2.10 -15.11
N VAL A 62 11.87 2.88 -15.91
CA VAL A 62 11.42 4.20 -16.34
C VAL A 62 10.28 4.03 -17.35
N TYR A 63 9.06 4.42 -16.97
CA TYR A 63 7.93 4.41 -17.91
C TYR A 63 8.01 5.60 -18.86
N ASP A 64 8.04 6.81 -18.28
CA ASP A 64 8.15 8.09 -18.98
C ASP A 64 9.11 9.01 -18.19
N LYS A 65 9.80 9.88 -18.91
CA LYS A 65 10.68 10.93 -18.39
C LYS A 65 9.89 12.16 -17.95
N LYS A 66 8.62 12.30 -18.34
CA LYS A 66 7.74 13.40 -17.93
C LYS A 66 6.87 13.01 -16.73
N PRO A 67 6.67 13.91 -15.75
CA PRO A 67 5.75 13.66 -14.65
C PRO A 67 4.29 13.69 -15.13
N PHE A 68 3.41 13.01 -14.42
CA PHE A 68 1.99 12.93 -14.75
C PHE A 68 1.16 13.83 -13.83
N LYS A 69 0.44 14.80 -14.41
CA LYS A 69 -0.48 15.66 -13.68
C LYS A 69 -1.83 14.95 -13.53
N TYR A 70 -2.32 14.83 -12.31
CA TYR A 70 -3.63 14.23 -12.05
C TYR A 70 -4.39 14.99 -10.96
N HIS A 71 -5.69 15.19 -11.16
CA HIS A 71 -6.58 15.79 -10.18
C HIS A 71 -7.08 14.72 -9.21
N CYS A 72 -6.55 14.72 -7.99
CA CYS A 72 -6.99 13.82 -6.93
C CYS A 72 -8.18 14.42 -6.19
N LEU A 73 -9.09 13.55 -5.73
CA LEU A 73 -10.26 13.93 -4.94
C LEU A 73 -10.05 13.52 -3.49
N GLU A 74 -10.43 14.41 -2.58
CA GLU A 74 -10.38 14.18 -1.14
C GLU A 74 -11.12 12.90 -0.73
N GLY A 75 -10.54 12.18 0.23
CA GLY A 75 -11.07 10.92 0.76
C GLY A 75 -10.87 9.72 -0.16
N LYS A 76 -10.38 9.89 -1.39
CA LYS A 76 -10.07 8.77 -2.30
C LYS A 76 -8.66 8.24 -2.08
N ALA A 77 -8.55 6.91 -2.16
CA ALA A 77 -7.27 6.21 -2.17
C ALA A 77 -6.82 5.93 -3.61
N TYR A 78 -5.56 6.22 -3.89
CA TYR A 78 -4.91 5.98 -5.17
C TYR A 78 -3.74 5.03 -4.97
N PHE A 79 -3.53 4.10 -5.90
CA PHE A 79 -2.42 3.15 -5.83
C PHE A 79 -1.41 3.49 -6.92
N TRP A 80 -0.32 4.14 -6.55
CA TRP A 80 0.74 4.52 -7.49
C TRP A 80 1.57 3.30 -7.92
N CYS A 81 1.82 3.18 -9.23
CA CYS A 81 2.66 2.13 -9.78
C CYS A 81 4.13 2.44 -9.51
N SER A 82 4.77 1.58 -8.70
CA SER A 82 6.21 1.66 -8.40
C SER A 82 7.08 0.88 -9.38
N CYS A 83 6.52 -0.15 -10.05
CA CYS A 83 7.30 -1.04 -10.91
C CYS A 83 7.55 -0.50 -12.33
N GLY A 84 6.68 0.38 -12.84
CA GLY A 84 6.77 0.94 -14.19
C GLY A 84 6.11 0.12 -15.30
N TYR A 85 5.58 -1.08 -15.00
CA TYR A 85 4.94 -1.97 -15.99
C TYR A 85 3.44 -1.75 -16.17
N SER A 86 2.79 -0.95 -15.32
CA SER A 86 1.35 -0.70 -15.47
C SER A 86 1.01 -0.06 -16.82
N HIS A 87 -0.10 -0.47 -17.40
CA HIS A 87 -0.71 0.12 -18.60
C HIS A 87 -1.60 1.32 -18.27
N LYS A 88 -1.89 1.59 -16.99
CA LYS A 88 -2.72 2.70 -16.49
C LYS A 88 -1.92 3.70 -15.66
N GLN A 89 -0.72 4.06 -16.15
CA GLN A 89 0.16 5.00 -15.45
C GLN A 89 -0.55 6.33 -15.19
N PRO A 90 -0.31 6.97 -14.02
CA PRO A 90 0.70 6.64 -13.02
C PRO A 90 0.26 5.57 -12.00
N PHE A 91 -0.95 5.02 -12.15
CA PHE A 91 -1.56 4.13 -11.18
C PHE A 91 -1.30 2.65 -11.50
N CYS A 92 -1.48 1.82 -10.49
CA CYS A 92 -1.32 0.38 -10.58
C CYS A 92 -2.57 -0.28 -11.18
N ASP A 93 -2.35 -1.18 -12.13
CA ASP A 93 -3.38 -1.99 -12.79
C ASP A 93 -3.33 -3.48 -12.38
N GLY A 94 -2.36 -3.87 -11.56
CA GLY A 94 -2.16 -5.26 -11.15
C GLY A 94 -1.03 -5.99 -11.89
N THR A 95 -0.45 -5.42 -12.94
CA THR A 95 0.60 -6.06 -13.77
C THR A 95 1.84 -6.48 -12.96
N HIS A 96 2.13 -5.82 -11.84
CA HIS A 96 3.20 -6.22 -10.92
C HIS A 96 3.02 -7.62 -10.28
N LYS A 97 1.81 -8.19 -10.35
CA LYS A 97 1.53 -9.54 -9.85
C LYS A 97 1.74 -10.63 -10.89
N ASP A 98 2.04 -10.26 -12.14
CA ASP A 98 2.27 -11.22 -13.20
C ASP A 98 3.51 -12.08 -12.87
N PRO A 99 3.35 -13.41 -12.68
CA PRO A 99 4.46 -14.29 -12.34
C PRO A 99 5.51 -14.39 -13.46
N HIS A 100 5.15 -14.07 -14.71
CA HIS A 100 6.08 -14.10 -15.84
C HIS A 100 7.07 -12.92 -15.81
N LEU A 101 6.66 -11.78 -15.24
CA LEU A 101 7.50 -10.57 -15.17
C LEU A 101 8.46 -10.57 -13.97
N LYS A 102 8.24 -11.43 -12.96
CA LYS A 102 9.08 -11.55 -11.75
C LYS A 102 9.36 -10.19 -11.08
N ILE A 103 8.30 -9.46 -10.76
CA ILE A 103 8.37 -8.11 -10.17
C ILE A 103 8.14 -8.20 -8.65
N ASP A 104 9.14 -7.84 -7.85
CA ASP A 104 9.02 -7.81 -6.37
C ASP A 104 8.41 -6.49 -5.83
N LEU A 105 8.22 -5.50 -6.69
CA LEU A 105 7.76 -4.16 -6.34
C LEU A 105 6.25 -4.11 -6.15
N LYS A 106 5.82 -3.56 -5.01
CA LYS A 106 4.41 -3.36 -4.67
C LYS A 106 3.97 -1.90 -4.89
N PRO A 107 2.71 -1.65 -5.30
CA PRO A 107 2.19 -0.30 -5.46
C PRO A 107 2.12 0.44 -4.13
N LEU A 108 2.31 1.75 -4.18
CA LEU A 108 2.25 2.61 -3.01
C LEU A 108 0.84 3.22 -2.89
N ARG A 109 0.21 3.04 -1.73
CA ARG A 109 -1.09 3.65 -1.42
C ARG A 109 -0.90 5.13 -1.06
N PHE A 110 -1.66 5.99 -1.73
CA PHE A 110 -1.75 7.42 -1.47
C PHE A 110 -3.20 7.77 -1.15
N ASP A 111 -3.46 8.14 0.10
CA ASP A 111 -4.76 8.64 0.52
C ASP A 111 -4.80 10.17 0.33
N CYS A 112 -5.69 10.64 -0.53
CA CYS A 112 -5.79 12.05 -0.87
C CYS A 112 -6.56 12.82 0.22
N LYS A 113 -5.87 13.73 0.90
CA LYS A 113 -6.45 14.55 1.98
C LYS A 113 -7.19 15.79 1.49
N GLU A 114 -6.89 16.26 0.29
CA GLU A 114 -7.43 17.51 -0.26
C GLU A 114 -7.61 17.36 -1.78
N SER A 115 -8.74 17.82 -2.30
CA SER A 115 -9.01 17.76 -3.74
C SER A 115 -8.14 18.77 -4.50
N LYS A 116 -7.04 18.32 -5.10
CA LYS A 116 -6.12 19.17 -5.87
C LYS A 116 -5.33 18.40 -6.91
N GLU A 117 -4.62 19.14 -7.75
CA GLU A 117 -3.73 18.58 -8.75
C GLU A 117 -2.40 18.16 -8.12
N TYR A 118 -1.98 16.92 -8.39
CA TYR A 118 -0.70 16.37 -7.96
C TYR A 118 0.13 15.95 -9.18
N TRP A 119 1.44 16.03 -9.03
CA TRP A 119 2.41 15.58 -10.02
C TRP A 119 3.02 14.25 -9.59
N PHE A 120 2.55 13.16 -10.19
CA PHE A 120 3.04 11.82 -9.92
C PHE A 120 4.32 11.51 -10.72
N CYS A 121 5.18 10.70 -10.12
CA CYS A 121 6.39 10.23 -10.77
C CYS A 121 6.09 9.12 -11.79
N ASN A 122 6.55 9.29 -13.04
CA ASN A 122 6.54 8.23 -14.05
C ASN A 122 7.90 7.59 -14.32
N CYS A 123 9.01 8.24 -13.95
CA CYS A 123 10.34 7.65 -14.13
C CYS A 123 10.66 6.57 -13.08
N LYS A 124 9.90 6.52 -11.99
CA LYS A 124 10.03 5.58 -10.86
C LYS A 124 11.35 5.68 -10.08
N GLN A 125 12.15 6.71 -10.37
CA GLN A 125 13.43 6.98 -9.72
C GLN A 125 13.35 8.03 -8.61
N THR A 126 12.16 8.54 -8.31
CA THR A 126 11.98 9.58 -7.29
C THR A 126 12.40 9.09 -5.90
N LYS A 127 12.99 9.99 -5.12
CA LYS A 127 13.24 9.78 -3.69
C LYS A 127 12.01 10.11 -2.84
N HIS A 128 11.05 10.87 -3.39
CA HIS A 128 9.83 11.31 -2.72
C HIS A 128 8.56 10.68 -3.33
N ALA A 129 8.58 9.34 -3.44
CA ALA A 129 7.44 8.58 -3.96
C ALA A 129 6.17 8.86 -3.13
N PRO A 130 5.00 9.06 -3.76
CA PRO A 130 4.68 8.80 -5.18
C PRO A 130 4.89 10.00 -6.12
N PHE A 131 5.36 11.13 -5.60
CA PHE A 131 5.38 12.41 -6.31
C PHE A 131 6.66 12.63 -7.10
N CYS A 132 6.61 13.54 -8.05
CA CYS A 132 7.79 13.98 -8.79
C CYS A 132 8.64 14.94 -7.95
N ASP A 133 9.92 14.63 -7.80
CA ASP A 133 10.95 15.46 -7.14
C ASP A 133 11.96 16.05 -8.13
N GLY A 134 11.72 15.91 -9.44
CA GLY A 134 12.64 16.36 -10.48
C GLY A 134 13.77 15.38 -10.80
N THR A 135 13.88 14.21 -10.12
CA THR A 135 14.91 13.20 -10.43
C THR A 135 14.88 12.75 -11.89
N HIS A 136 13.72 12.82 -12.55
CA HIS A 136 13.60 12.53 -13.97
C HIS A 136 14.52 13.39 -14.86
N ARG A 137 14.92 14.60 -14.44
CA ARG A 137 15.79 15.50 -15.21
C ARG A 137 17.27 15.14 -15.15
N GLN A 138 17.65 14.21 -14.28
CA GLN A 138 19.04 13.79 -14.19
C GLN A 138 19.48 13.11 -15.50
N GLU A 139 20.70 13.40 -15.92
CA GLU A 139 21.28 12.93 -17.19
C GLU A 139 21.17 11.40 -17.33
N LYS A 140 21.47 10.66 -16.26
CA LYS A 140 21.34 9.19 -16.24
C LYS A 140 19.92 8.68 -16.58
N ILE A 141 18.87 9.46 -16.30
CA ILE A 141 17.49 9.08 -16.60
C ILE A 141 17.08 9.55 -17.99
N GLN A 142 17.59 10.70 -18.43
CA GLN A 142 17.33 11.26 -19.76
C GLN A 142 17.97 10.43 -20.87
N LEU A 143 19.20 9.95 -20.64
CA LEU A 143 19.92 9.08 -21.57
C LEU A 143 19.48 7.62 -21.47
N GLY A 144 18.76 7.24 -20.40
CA GLY A 144 18.29 5.89 -20.18
C GLY A 144 17.09 5.51 -21.07
N PRO A 145 16.83 4.20 -21.22
CA PRO A 145 15.65 3.71 -21.92
C PRO A 145 14.38 4.03 -21.14
N SER A 146 13.29 4.31 -21.86
CA SER A 146 11.93 4.43 -21.31
C SER A 146 10.96 3.56 -22.08
N ILE A 147 9.87 3.14 -21.43
CA ILE A 147 8.84 2.28 -22.06
C ILE A 147 8.13 3.02 -23.19
N ILE A 148 7.78 4.29 -22.96
CA ILE A 148 7.33 5.13 -24.05
C ILE A 148 8.54 5.72 -24.76
N ARG A 149 8.53 5.67 -26.10
CA ARG A 149 9.49 6.40 -26.93
C ARG A 149 8.96 7.81 -27.07
N ASP A 150 9.62 8.79 -26.46
CA ASP A 150 9.40 10.18 -26.85
C ASP A 150 9.94 10.38 -28.27
N HIS A 151 9.35 11.29 -29.03
CA HIS A 151 9.83 11.65 -30.37
C HIS A 151 11.26 12.20 -30.37
N ASN A 152 11.81 12.51 -29.19
CA ASN A 152 13.16 12.99 -28.97
C ASN A 152 14.13 11.91 -28.46
N SER A 153 13.69 10.66 -28.22
CA SER A 153 14.62 9.59 -27.84
C SER A 153 15.51 9.24 -29.02
N PRO A 154 16.85 9.21 -28.83
CA PRO A 154 17.76 8.68 -29.83
C PRO A 154 17.27 7.29 -30.27
N PRO A 155 17.29 6.98 -31.57
CA PRO A 155 16.98 5.63 -32.02
C PRO A 155 17.89 4.65 -31.28
N LEU A 156 17.32 3.56 -30.76
CA LEU A 156 18.12 2.49 -30.18
C LEU A 156 19.12 2.06 -31.25
N VAL A 157 20.39 2.40 -31.05
CA VAL A 157 21.47 1.95 -31.93
C VAL A 157 21.59 0.46 -31.65
N ILE A 158 20.84 -0.34 -32.41
CA ILE A 158 21.11 -1.76 -32.51
C ILE A 158 22.44 -1.80 -33.26
N GLU A 159 23.54 -1.85 -32.52
CA GLU A 159 24.83 -2.20 -33.09
C GLU A 159 24.62 -3.55 -33.75
N LYS A 160 24.47 -3.53 -35.07
CA LYS A 160 24.39 -4.75 -35.87
C LYS A 160 25.70 -5.47 -35.61
N ILE A 161 25.67 -6.48 -34.74
CA ILE A 161 26.74 -7.45 -34.59
C ILE A 161 26.92 -8.02 -36.00
N LYS A 162 27.91 -7.49 -36.72
CA LYS A 162 28.37 -8.05 -37.97
C LYS A 162 28.97 -9.40 -37.59
N LYS A 163 28.14 -10.44 -37.57
CA LYS A 163 28.61 -11.82 -37.58
C LYS A 163 29.47 -11.95 -38.84
N LYS A 164 30.76 -12.12 -38.63
CA LYS A 164 31.75 -12.47 -39.64
C LYS A 164 31.84 -13.98 -39.71
#